data_AF-A0A9D5ZNE9-F1
#
_entry.id   AF-A0A9D5ZNE9-F1
#
_cell.length_a   1.000
_cell.length_b   1.000
_cell.length_c   1.000
_cell.angle_alpha   90.00
_cell.angle_beta   90.00
_cell.angle_gamma   90.00
#
_symmetry.space_group_name_H-M   'P 1'
#
loop_
_entity.id
_entity.type
_entity.pdbx_description
1 polymer ?
#
loop_
_entity_poly.entity_id
_entity_poly.type
_entity_poly.pdbx_seq_one_letter_code
_entity_poly.pdbx_strand_id
1 'polypeptide(L)' 'MKLKEKIYNSVKKMNIDELTLLYEYIRLLNQMKQVVNKKAEDISIEQILEMTSSSKSCWSDTVIQERAEYL' A
#
# COMPACT_ATOMS: atom_id res chain seq x y z
N MET A 1 31.65 0.09 20.31
CA MET A 1 30.28 0.42 19.85
C MET A 1 30.33 1.05 18.45
N LYS A 2 30.57 0.26 17.39
CA LYS A 2 31.14 0.82 16.14
C LYS A 2 30.16 1.14 15.01
N LEU A 3 28.89 0.71 15.07
CA LEU A 3 27.97 0.89 13.93
C LEU A 3 27.33 2.28 13.91
N LYS A 4 26.77 2.74 15.04
CA LYS A 4 26.16 4.09 15.15
C LYS A 4 27.13 5.19 14.74
N GLU A 5 28.38 5.10 15.21
CA GLU A 5 29.42 6.07 14.92
C GLU A 5 29.84 6.06 13.44
N LYS A 6 29.92 4.88 12.81
CA LYS A 6 30.16 4.75 11.37
C LYS A 6 29.03 5.39 10.56
N ILE A 7 27.77 5.12 10.90
CA ILE A 7 26.62 5.71 10.22
C ILE A 7 26.65 7.23 10.36
N TYR A 8 26.87 7.74 11.57
CA TYR A 8 26.94 9.18 11.82
C TYR A 8 28.04 9.85 10.98
N ASN A 9 29.24 9.26 10.94
CA ASN A 9 30.36 9.79 10.17
C ASN A 9 30.11 9.73 8.65
N SER A 10 29.41 8.71 8.16
CA SER A 10 29.02 8.63 6.74
C SER A 10 28.00 9.70 6.39
N VAL A 11 26.94 9.87 7.19
CA VAL A 11 25.90 10.87 6.96
C VAL A 11 26.46 12.29 7.03
N LYS A 12 27.38 12.56 7.97
CA LYS A 12 28.01 13.88 8.13
C LYS A 12 28.82 14.32 6.90
N LYS A 13 29.30 13.37 6.09
CA LYS A 13 30.11 13.64 4.89
C LYS A 13 29.27 13.78 3.62
N MET A 14 27.97 13.52 3.69
CA MET A 14 27.08 13.59 2.53
C MET A 14 26.85 15.04 2.09
N ASN A 15 26.68 15.23 0.79
CA ASN A 15 26.22 16.48 0.23
C ASN A 15 24.69 16.64 0.38
N ILE A 16 24.15 17.79 -0.02
CA ILE A 16 22.72 18.07 0.15
C ILE A 16 21.83 17.11 -0.63
N ASP A 17 22.21 16.73 -1.86
CA ASP A 17 21.41 15.84 -2.71
C ASP A 17 21.33 14.43 -2.12
N GLU A 18 22.46 13.92 -1.62
CA GLU A 18 22.55 12.65 -0.90
C GLU A 18 21.72 12.66 0.39
N LEU A 19 21.76 13.76 1.15
CA LEU A 19 20.95 13.93 2.36
C LEU A 19 19.45 13.99 2.04
N THR A 20 19.07 14.65 0.94
CA THR A 20 17.68 14.68 0.47
C THR A 20 17.18 13.28 0.11
N LEU A 21 17.97 12.51 -0.64
CA LEU A 21 17.63 11.12 -0.97
C LEU A 21 17.50 10.25 0.28
N LEU A 22 18.44 10.39 1.23
CA LEU A 22 18.40 9.64 2.49
C LEU A 22 17.15 9.99 3.31
N TYR A 23 16.79 11.27 3.38
CA TYR A 23 15.58 11.73 4.07
C TYR A 23 14.32 11.14 3.46
N GLU A 24 14.19 11.19 2.13
CA GLU A 24 13.05 10.63 1.41
C GLU A 24 12.94 9.11 1.63
N TYR A 25 14.07 8.40 1.63
CA TYR A 25 14.08 6.97 1.93
C TYR A 25 13.64 6.68 3.38
N ILE A 26 14.11 7.46 4.36
CA ILE A 26 13.66 7.33 5.76
C ILE A 26 12.15 7.61 5.86
N ARG A 27 11.65 8.63 5.14
CA ARG A 27 10.21 8.96 5.09
C ARG A 27 9.39 7.78 4.57
N LEU A 28 9.82 7.17 3.46
CA LEU A 28 9.18 5.98 2.89
C LEU A 28 9.18 4.80 3.86
N LEU A 29 10.32 4.50 4.49
CA LEU A 29 10.40 3.42 5.49
C LEU A 29 9.42 3.63 6.65
N ASN A 30 9.24 4.87 7.11
CA ASN A 30 8.30 5.18 8.17
C ASN A 30 6.84 5.01 7.72
N GLN A 31 6.50 5.39 6.50
CA GLN A 31 5.17 5.17 5.92
C GLN A 31 4.87 3.67 5.78
N MET A 32 5.82 2.88 5.28
CA MET A 32 5.65 1.43 5.15
C MET A 32 5.42 0.76 6.50
N LYS A 33 6.14 1.18 7.55
CA LYS A 33 5.90 0.69 8.92
C LYS A 33 4.49 1.01 9.42
N GLN A 34 3.93 2.17 9.05
CA GLN A 34 2.55 2.50 9.41
C GLN A 34 1.53 1.65 8.66
N VAL A 35 1.77 1.33 7.39
CA VAL A 35 0.89 0.44 6.61
C VAL A 35 0.90 -0.98 7.19
N VAL A 36 2.07 -1.51 7.56
CA VAL A 36 2.19 -2.86 8.17
C VAL A 36 1.51 -2.91 9.55
N ASN A 37 1.49 -1.80 10.29
CA ASN A 37 0.83 -1.72 11.59
C ASN A 37 -0.66 -1.43 11.52
N LYS A 38 -1.20 -1.07 10.36
CA LYS A 38 -2.64 -1.12 10.13
C LYS A 38 -3.00 -2.58 9.94
N LYS A 39 -3.53 -3.22 10.99
CA LYS A 39 -4.30 -4.45 10.82
C LYS A 39 -5.28 -4.21 9.67
N ALA A 40 -5.38 -5.15 8.75
CA ALA A 40 -6.52 -5.19 7.85
C ALA A 40 -7.75 -5.04 8.73
N GLU A 41 -8.54 -3.98 8.52
CA GLU A 41 -9.84 -3.90 9.16
C GLU A 41 -10.59 -5.16 8.70
N ASP A 42 -11.09 -5.96 9.66
CA ASP A 42 -11.93 -7.10 9.34
C ASP A 42 -13.23 -6.53 8.76
N ILE A 43 -13.27 -6.39 7.43
CA ILE A 43 -14.46 -5.94 6.72
C ILE A 43 -15.45 -7.10 6.76
N SER A 44 -16.62 -6.87 7.36
CA SER A 44 -17.66 -7.89 7.43
C SER A 44 -18.33 -8.10 6.07
N ILE A 45 -18.94 -9.27 5.85
CA ILE A 45 -19.67 -9.56 4.61
C ILE A 45 -20.80 -8.53 4.41
N GLU A 46 -21.44 -8.09 5.49
CA GLU A 46 -22.50 -7.09 5.46
C GLU A 46 -21.98 -5.73 4.96
N GLN A 47 -20.77 -5.33 5.35
CA GLN A 47 -20.15 -4.10 4.84
C GLN A 47 -19.80 -4.21 3.35
N ILE A 48 -19.30 -5.38 2.91
CA ILE A 48 -19.05 -5.63 1.49
C ILE A 48 -20.37 -5.53 0.70
N LEU A 49 -21.44 -6.13 1.21
CA LEU A 49 -22.77 -6.08 0.59
C LEU A 49 -23.32 -4.66 0.53
N GLU A 50 -23.16 -3.86 1.59
CA GLU A 50 -23.55 -2.45 1.60
C GLU A 50 -22.76 -1.63 0.56
N MET A 51 -21.44 -1.78 0.53
CA MET A 51 -20.56 -1.09 -0.43
C MET A 51 -20.87 -1.47 -1.88
N THR A 52 -21.31 -2.71 -2.13
CA THR A 52 -21.61 -3.22 -3.46
C THR A 52 -23.08 -3.09 -3.86
N SER A 53 -23.96 -2.69 -2.94
CA SER A 53 -25.42 -2.61 -3.15
C SER A 53 -25.86 -1.66 -4.28
N SER A 54 -25.05 -0.62 -4.57
CA SER A 54 -25.34 0.36 -5.62
C SER A 54 -24.79 -0.03 -6.99
N SER A 55 -24.01 -1.11 -7.07
CA SER A 55 -23.44 -1.61 -8.33
C SER A 55 -24.55 -2.23 -9.18
N LYS A 56 -24.86 -1.59 -10.31
CA LYS A 56 -25.91 -2.02 -11.23
C LYS A 56 -25.52 -3.20 -12.12
N SER A 57 -24.25 -3.60 -12.10
CA SER A 57 -23.70 -4.66 -12.94
C SER A 57 -22.82 -5.56 -12.08
N CYS A 58 -23.16 -6.84 -11.97
CA CYS A 58 -22.28 -7.85 -11.41
C CYS A 58 -21.45 -8.50 -12.52
N TRP A 59 -20.21 -8.86 -12.23
CA TRP A 59 -19.39 -9.66 -13.16
C TRP A 59 -20.08 -10.97 -13.56
N SER A 60 -20.91 -11.54 -12.68
CA SER A 60 -21.70 -12.72 -12.99
C SER A 60 -22.68 -12.48 -14.14
N ASP A 61 -23.25 -11.27 -14.23
CA ASP A 61 -24.24 -10.93 -15.26
C ASP A 61 -23.57 -10.84 -16.64
N THR A 62 -22.37 -10.27 -16.69
CA THR A 62 -21.54 -10.23 -17.91
C THR A 62 -21.18 -11.64 -18.39
N VAL A 63 -20.75 -12.53 -17.49
CA VAL A 63 -20.37 -13.91 -17.85
C VAL A 63 -21.58 -14.73 -18.31
N ILE A 64 -22.76 -14.53 -17.70
CA ILE A 64 -24.00 -15.19 -18.12
C ILE A 64 -24.43 -14.69 -19.50
N GLN A 65 -24.37 -13.37 -19.73
CA GLN A 65 -24.73 -12.78 -21.01
C GLN A 65 -23.82 -13.27 -22.15
N GLU A 66 -22.50 -13.27 -21.95
CA GLU A 66 -21.55 -13.82 -22.92
C GLU A 66 -21.90 -15.27 -23.26
N ARG A 67 -22.23 -16.11 -22.28
CA ARG A 67 -22.61 -17.52 -22.54
C ARG A 67 -23.95 -17.67 -23.25
N ALA A 68 -24.91 -16.78 -22.99
CA ALA A 68 -26.21 -16.79 -23.65
C ALA A 68 -26.13 -16.35 -25.12
N GLU A 69 -25.18 -15.50 -25.48
CA GLU A 69 -24.96 -15.05 -26.87
C GLU A 69 -24.36 -16.14 -27.78
N TYR A 70 -23.79 -17.20 -27.21
CA TYR A 70 -23.24 -18.36 -27.94
C TYR A 70 -24.19 -19.56 -28.07
N LEU A 71 -25.45 -19.45 -27.62
CA LEU A 71 -26.52 -20.45 -27.77
C LEU A 71 -27.58 -19.99 -28.77
#